data_AF-A0A6I7YTM1-F1
#
_entry.id   AF-A0A6I7YTM1-F1
#
_cell.length_a   1.000
_cell.length_b   1.000
_cell.length_c   1.000
_cell.angle_alpha   90.00
_cell.angle_beta   90.00
_cell.angle_gamma   90.00
#
_symmetry.space_group_name_H-M   'P 1'
#
loop_
_entity.id
_entity.type
_entity.pdbx_description
1 polymer ?
#
loop_
_entity_poly.entity_id
_entity_poly.type
_entity_poly.pdbx_seq_one_letter_code
_entity_poly.pdbx_strand_id
1 'polypeptide(L)' 'MTKNQKAQAKTEQAKGKAKETVGRTVGNERMTSEGRAEKAKGDTRQAKEKMKDIFRH' A
#
# COMPACT_ATOMS: atom_id res chain seq x y z
N MET A 1 -22.63 1.77 4.50
CA MET A 1 -21.36 1.58 5.26
C MET A 1 -20.26 2.49 4.67
N THR A 2 -20.19 3.78 5.00
CA THR A 2 -19.36 4.72 4.17
C THR A 2 -18.47 5.70 4.93
N LYS A 3 -18.76 6.01 6.21
CA LYS A 3 -17.92 6.91 7.02
C LYS A 3 -16.75 6.17 7.67
N ASN A 4 -16.99 4.97 8.20
CA ASN A 4 -15.97 4.20 8.92
C ASN A 4 -14.87 3.65 8.01
N GLN A 5 -15.21 3.22 6.78
CA GLN A 5 -14.24 2.75 5.79
C GLN A 5 -13.36 3.87 5.24
N LYS A 6 -13.92 5.06 4.99
CA LYS A 6 -13.11 6.23 4.59
C LYS A 6 -12.18 6.69 5.70
N ALA A 7 -12.62 6.62 6.95
CA ALA A 7 -11.79 6.92 8.11
C ALA A 7 -10.67 5.88 8.26
N GLN A 8 -10.97 4.57 8.16
CA GLN A 8 -9.95 3.52 8.17
C GLN A 8 -8.93 3.69 7.05
N ALA A 9 -9.37 3.94 5.81
CA ALA A 9 -8.48 4.12 4.68
C ALA A 9 -7.52 5.31 4.87
N LYS A 10 -8.01 6.43 5.40
CA LYS A 10 -7.16 7.57 5.75
C LYS A 10 -6.19 7.25 6.90
N THR A 11 -6.66 6.52 7.91
CA THR A 11 -5.84 6.08 9.04
C THR A 11 -4.73 5.13 8.59
N GLU A 12 -5.01 4.17 7.72
CA GLU A 12 -4.02 3.25 7.16
C GLU A 12 -3.00 3.99 6.28
N GLN A 13 -3.44 4.95 5.45
CA GLN A 13 -2.52 5.80 4.69
C GLN A 13 -1.61 6.64 5.59
N ALA A 14 -2.16 7.23 6.66
CA ALA A 14 -1.38 8.00 7.62
C ALA A 14 -0.36 7.11 8.35
N LYS A 15 -0.78 5.91 8.76
CA LYS A 15 0.08 4.91 9.42
C LYS A 15 1.17 4.39 8.50
N GLY A 16 0.87 4.19 7.21
CA GLY A 16 1.82 3.80 6.18
C GLY A 16 2.86 4.88 5.91
N LYS A 17 2.43 6.14 5.75
CA LYS A 17 3.36 7.28 5.64
C LYS A 17 4.23 7.43 6.88
N ALA A 18 3.66 7.29 8.07
CA ALA A 18 4.41 7.33 9.31
C ALA A 18 5.46 6.21 9.36
N LYS A 19 5.11 4.97 9.02
CA LYS A 19 6.07 3.85 8.92
C LYS A 19 7.16 4.10 7.88
N GLU A 20 6.83 4.68 6.72
CA GLU A 20 7.81 5.01 5.69
C GLU A 20 8.79 6.10 6.15
N THR A 21 8.27 7.15 6.78
CA THR A 21 9.08 8.23 7.34
C THR A 21 9.96 7.73 8.47
N VAL A 22 9.39 7.00 9.44
CA VAL A 22 10.11 6.42 10.59
C VAL A 22 11.13 5.37 10.12
N GLY A 23 10.78 4.52 9.16
CA GLY A 23 11.71 3.55 8.58
C GLY A 23 12.90 4.20 7.88
N ARG A 24 12.67 5.36 7.22
CA ARG A 24 13.74 6.17 6.63
C ARG A 24 14.59 6.89 7.69
N THR A 25 13.99 7.50 8.71
CA THR A 25 14.73 8.25 9.74
C THR A 25 15.49 7.36 10.71
N VAL A 26 14.96 6.17 11.04
CA VAL A 26 15.63 5.20 11.92
C VAL A 26 16.67 4.37 11.16
N GLY A 27 16.83 4.58 9.85
CA GLY A 27 17.84 3.85 9.04
C GLY A 27 17.57 2.35 8.95
N ASN A 28 16.30 1.93 9.06
CA ASN A 28 15.95 0.51 9.03
C ASN A 28 15.64 0.11 7.57
N GLU A 29 16.70 -0.24 6.84
CA GLU A 29 16.64 -0.68 5.45
C GLU A 29 15.68 -1.85 5.21
N ARG A 30 15.47 -2.72 6.21
CA ARG A 30 14.46 -3.79 6.15
C ARG A 30 13.05 -3.23 6.03
N MET A 31 12.69 -2.26 6.87
CA MET A 31 11.35 -1.67 6.87
C MET A 31 11.06 -0.89 5.57
N THR A 32 12.06 -0.21 5.03
CA THR A 32 11.96 0.49 3.74
C THR A 32 11.87 -0.49 2.57
N SER A 33 12.62 -1.60 2.63
CA SER A 33 12.60 -2.65 1.61
C SER A 33 11.29 -3.42 1.60
N GLU A 34 10.76 -3.79 2.78
CA GLU A 34 9.44 -4.42 2.91
C GLU A 34 8.34 -3.49 2.40
N GLY A 35 8.36 -2.21 2.75
CA GLY A 35 7.38 -1.23 2.26
C GLY A 35 7.42 -1.04 0.73
N ARG A 36 8.62 -1.04 0.12
CA ARG A 36 8.75 -1.01 -1.35
C ARG A 36 8.29 -2.31 -2.01
N ALA A 37 8.65 -3.45 -1.44
CA ALA A 37 8.23 -4.76 -1.94
C ALA A 37 6.71 -4.91 -1.88
N GLU A 38 6.07 -4.43 -0.80
CA GLU A 38 4.63 -4.48 -0.63
C GLU A 38 3.90 -3.54 -1.61
N LYS A 39 4.43 -2.33 -1.85
CA LYS A 39 3.93 -1.45 -2.93
C LYS A 39 4.02 -2.12 -4.30
N ALA A 40 5.18 -2.66 -4.66
CA ALA A 40 5.38 -3.32 -5.95
C ALA A 40 4.46 -4.53 -6.13
N LYS A 41 4.26 -5.32 -5.07
CA LYS A 41 3.34 -6.45 -5.06
C LYS A 41 1.88 -5.99 -5.19
N GLY A 42 1.50 -4.90 -4.53
CA GLY A 42 0.18 -4.26 -4.63
C GLY A 42 -0.12 -3.74 -6.03
N ASP A 43 0.80 -2.99 -6.63
CA ASP A 43 0.72 -2.49 -8.02
C ASP A 43 0.59 -3.64 -9.01
N THR A 44 1.40 -4.69 -8.84
CA THR A 44 1.33 -5.90 -9.68
C THR A 44 -0.02 -6.60 -9.55
N ARG A 45 -0.58 -6.66 -8.34
CA ARG A 45 -1.89 -7.27 -8.09
C ARG A 45 -3.01 -6.46 -8.76
N GLN A 46 -2.98 -5.15 -8.61
CA GLN A 46 -3.94 -4.24 -9.25
C GLN A 46 -3.86 -4.30 -10.77
N ALA A 47 -2.65 -4.33 -11.33
CA ALA A 47 -2.44 -4.46 -12.77
C ALA A 47 -2.94 -5.81 -13.28
N LYS A 48 -2.66 -6.90 -12.55
CA LYS A 48 -3.21 -8.23 -12.87
C LYS A 48 -4.72 -8.29 -12.80
N GLU A 49 -5.35 -7.71 -11.76
CA GLU A 49 -6.80 -7.67 -11.65
C GLU A 49 -7.42 -6.83 -12.76
N LYS A 50 -6.88 -5.64 -13.06
CA LYS A 50 -7.34 -4.83 -14.19
C LYS A 50 -7.21 -5.57 -15.51
N MET A 51 -6.08 -6.21 -15.79
CA MET A 51 -5.92 -7.03 -17.00
C MET A 51 -6.95 -8.16 -17.04
N LYS A 52 -7.14 -8.88 -15.93
CA LYS A 52 -8.08 -10.00 -15.89
C LYS A 52 -9.53 -9.57 -16.07
N ASP A 53 -9.89 -8.38 -15.58
CA ASP A 53 -11.21 -7.76 -15.75
C ASP A 53 -11.45 -7.36 -17.20
N ILE A 54 -10.44 -6.74 -17.84
CA ILE A 54 -10.48 -6.37 -19.28
C ILE A 54 -10.55 -7.61 -20.17
N PHE A 55 -9.82 -8.68 -19.84
CA PHE A 55 -9.84 -9.96 -20.57
C PHE A 55 -11.09 -10.82 -20.29
N ARG A 56 -11.92 -10.47 -19.31
CA ARG A 56 -13.20 -11.14 -19.02
C ARG A 56 -14.40 -10.48 -19.70
N HIS A 57 -14.18 -9.54 -20.60
CA HIS A 57 -15.22 -8.98 -21.46
C HIS A 57 -15.46 -9.84 -22.70
#